data_AF-A0A928I4M1-F1
#
_entry.id   AF-A0A928I4M1-F1
#
_cell.length_a   1.000
_cell.length_b   1.000
_cell.length_c   1.000
_cell.angle_alpha   90.00
_cell.angle_beta   90.00
_cell.angle_gamma   90.00
#
_symmetry.space_group_name_H-M   'P 1'
#
loop_
_entity.id
_entity.type
_entity.pdbx_description
1 polymer ?
#
loop_
_entity_poly.entity_id
_entity_poly.type
_entity_poly.pdbx_seq_one_letter_code
_entity_poly.pdbx_strand_id
1 'polypeptide(L)'
;MLIYCIAAALANMIAIALFHKSIQINALSVLPIVFIALMLFQAALFKKVKTENGFRTAYGSPFTAEEENGMTDFASTALHAAIPLMIPFIFFFPSAVKVLASFIIYALAFATGVFTYRIKNKDAIKGRFDNEETERREQEKKESMGEWK
;
A
#
# COMPACT_ATOMS: atom_id res chain seq x y z
N MET A 1 -10.96 -7.35 -7.80
CA MET A 1 -11.13 -6.48 -6.62
C MET A 1 -12.59 -6.20 -6.29
N LEU A 2 -13.43 -5.78 -7.25
CA LEU A 2 -14.86 -5.50 -7.02
C LEU A 2 -15.61 -6.69 -6.38
N ILE A 3 -15.47 -7.90 -6.94
CA ILE A 3 -16.11 -9.12 -6.44
C ILE A 3 -15.71 -9.42 -4.98
N TYR A 4 -14.43 -9.24 -4.64
CA TYR A 4 -13.94 -9.43 -3.27
C TYR A 4 -14.56 -8.41 -2.31
N CYS A 5 -14.62 -7.14 -2.70
CA CYS A 5 -15.21 -6.09 -1.85
C CYS A 5 -16.70 -6.33 -1.62
N ILE A 6 -17.42 -6.77 -2.67
CA ILE A 6 -18.84 -7.14 -2.56
C ILE A 6 -19.03 -8.35 -1.65
N ALA A 7 -18.23 -9.41 -1.83
CA ALA A 7 -18.28 -10.61 -0.99
C ALA A 7 -17.98 -10.29 0.48
N ALA A 8 -16.96 -9.47 0.74
CA ALA A 8 -16.62 -9.05 2.09
C ALA A 8 -17.69 -8.13 2.71
N ALA A 9 -18.31 -7.25 1.92
CA ALA A 9 -19.44 -6.43 2.39
C ALA A 9 -20.65 -7.31 2.76
N LEU A 10 -21.00 -8.29 1.91
CA LEU A 10 -22.07 -9.26 2.18
C LEU A 10 -21.77 -10.08 3.44
N ALA A 11 -20.54 -10.58 3.58
CA ALA A 11 -20.13 -11.32 4.77
C ALA A 11 -20.26 -10.48 6.05
N ASN A 12 -19.86 -9.20 6.01
CA ASN A 12 -20.03 -8.28 7.12
C ASN A 12 -21.50 -8.02 7.45
N MET A 13 -22.37 -7.83 6.45
CA MET A 13 -23.81 -7.65 6.67
C MET A 13 -24.44 -8.89 7.33
N ILE A 14 -24.09 -10.09 6.87
CA ILE A 14 -24.54 -11.35 7.46
C ILE A 14 -24.02 -11.49 8.89
N ALA A 15 -22.75 -11.17 9.14
CA ALA A 15 -22.17 -11.21 10.48
C ALA A 15 -22.89 -10.25 11.45
N ILE A 16 -23.24 -9.04 11.02
CA ILE A 16 -24.01 -8.09 11.82
C ILE A 16 -25.40 -8.65 12.16
N ALA A 17 -26.10 -9.24 11.20
CA ALA A 17 -27.40 -9.84 11.47
C ALA A 17 -27.32 -11.01 12.47
N LEU A 18 -26.38 -11.93 12.26
CA LEU A 18 -26.22 -13.13 13.08
C LEU A 18 -25.69 -12.83 14.49
N PHE A 19 -24.78 -11.88 14.63
CA PHE A 19 -24.08 -11.59 15.89
C PHE A 19 -24.51 -10.25 16.53
N HIS A 20 -25.69 -9.72 16.19
CA HIS A 20 -26.15 -8.41 16.69
C HIS A 20 -26.17 -8.30 18.22
N LYS A 21 -26.42 -9.40 18.94
CA LYS A 21 -26.43 -9.43 20.42
C LYS A 21 -25.02 -9.36 21.04
N SER A 22 -23.99 -9.60 20.24
CA SER A 22 -22.58 -9.61 20.66
C SER A 22 -21.85 -8.32 20.25
N ILE A 23 -22.59 -7.31 19.75
CA ILE A 23 -22.00 -6.03 19.36
C ILE A 23 -21.49 -5.29 20.60
N GLN A 24 -20.20 -4.96 20.59
CA GLN A 24 -19.51 -4.20 21.62
C GLN A 24 -19.01 -2.88 21.04
N ILE A 25 -19.87 -1.86 20.93
CA ILE A 25 -19.46 -0.52 20.50
C ILE A 25 -19.01 0.27 21.74
N ASN A 26 -17.82 0.84 21.68
CA ASN A 26 -17.27 1.70 22.73
C ASN A 26 -16.47 2.84 22.11
N ALA A 27 -15.97 3.77 22.93
CA ALA A 27 -15.21 4.92 22.44
C ALA A 27 -14.02 4.52 21.54
N LEU A 28 -13.41 3.35 21.78
CA LEU A 28 -12.28 2.84 20.97
C LEU A 28 -12.71 2.26 19.61
N SER A 29 -14.01 2.08 19.34
CA SER A 29 -14.52 1.81 17.98
C SER A 29 -14.26 2.97 17.01
N VAL A 30 -13.93 4.17 17.51
CA VAL A 30 -13.56 5.31 16.67
C VAL A 30 -12.25 5.07 15.92
N LEU A 31 -11.33 4.28 16.48
CA LEU A 31 -10.01 4.04 15.89
C LEU A 31 -10.10 3.30 14.54
N PRO A 32 -10.77 2.14 14.42
CA PRO A 32 -10.95 1.51 13.11
C PRO A 32 -11.63 2.43 12.10
N ILE A 33 -12.58 3.28 12.53
CA ILE A 33 -13.25 4.25 11.65
C ILE A 33 -12.25 5.31 11.14
N VAL A 34 -11.41 5.84 12.03
CA VAL A 34 -10.33 6.78 11.67
C VAL A 34 -9.35 6.12 10.69
N PHE A 35 -8.98 4.86 10.89
CA PHE A 35 -8.11 4.15 9.96
C PHE A 35 -8.78 3.91 8.61
N ILE A 36 -10.08 3.59 8.56
CA ILE A 36 -10.83 3.50 7.28
C ILE A 36 -10.81 4.85 6.56
N ALA A 37 -11.07 5.95 7.28
CA ALA A 37 -11.02 7.29 6.71
C ALA A 37 -9.60 7.63 6.18
N LEU A 38 -8.56 7.26 6.93
CA LEU A 38 -7.17 7.43 6.52
C LEU A 38 -6.83 6.60 5.27
N MET A 39 -7.28 5.34 5.21
CA MET A 39 -7.12 4.48 4.02
C MET A 39 -7.78 5.11 2.79
N LEU A 40 -9.02 5.58 2.92
CA LEU A 40 -9.74 6.24 1.82
C LEU A 40 -9.02 7.52 1.37
N PHE A 41 -8.58 8.34 2.31
CA PHE A 41 -7.86 9.58 2.03
C PHE A 41 -6.52 9.31 1.33
N GLN A 42 -5.70 8.40 1.85
CA GLN A 42 -4.41 8.04 1.27
C GLN A 42 -4.55 7.38 -0.09
N ALA A 43 -5.52 6.47 -0.24
CA ALA A 43 -5.74 5.81 -1.51
C ALA A 43 -6.22 6.79 -2.59
N ALA A 44 -6.98 7.83 -2.21
CA ALA A 44 -7.34 8.94 -3.10
C ALA A 44 -6.13 9.84 -3.43
N LEU A 45 -5.26 10.13 -2.45
CA LEU A 45 -4.02 10.87 -2.66
C LEU A 45 -3.10 10.15 -3.66
N PHE A 46 -2.88 8.85 -3.47
CA PHE A 46 -2.05 8.02 -4.36
C PHE A 46 -2.56 8.00 -5.81
N LYS A 47 -3.88 8.07 -6.02
CA LYS A 47 -4.47 8.11 -7.36
C LYS A 47 -4.29 9.47 -8.06
N LYS A 48 -4.26 10.58 -7.30
CA LYS A 48 -4.18 11.95 -7.85
C LYS A 48 -2.74 12.43 -8.03
N VAL A 49 -1.84 12.00 -7.16
CA VAL A 49 -0.46 12.46 -7.14
C VAL A 49 0.38 11.54 -8.03
N LYS A 50 0.13 11.57 -9.35
CA LYS A 50 1.08 11.07 -10.35
C LYS A 50 2.27 12.01 -10.31
N THR A 51 3.23 11.71 -9.45
CA THR A 51 4.31 12.62 -9.13
C THR A 51 5.46 12.37 -10.10
N GLU A 52 6.00 13.45 -10.69
CA GLU A 52 7.33 13.41 -11.32
C GLU A 52 8.42 13.08 -10.27
N ASN A 53 8.11 13.25 -8.98
CA ASN A 53 8.95 12.98 -7.82
C ASN A 53 8.17 12.24 -6.71
N GLY A 54 7.93 10.92 -6.83
CA GLY A 54 7.10 10.14 -5.90
C GLY A 54 7.71 9.96 -4.50
N PHE A 55 8.16 8.75 -4.14
CA PHE A 55 8.89 8.48 -2.89
C PHE A 55 10.29 9.12 -2.84
N ARG A 56 10.64 9.92 -3.86
CA ARG A 56 11.84 10.75 -3.94
C ARG A 56 11.90 11.76 -2.80
N THR A 57 12.44 11.32 -1.67
CA THR A 57 12.95 12.19 -0.62
C THR A 57 14.23 12.89 -1.11
N ALA A 58 14.70 13.90 -0.36
CA ALA A 58 15.94 14.62 -0.64
C ALA A 58 17.20 13.70 -0.73
N TYR A 59 17.11 12.44 -0.30
CA TYR A 59 18.17 11.43 -0.39
C TYR A 59 18.14 10.62 -1.69
N GLY A 60 17.20 10.90 -2.59
CA GLY A 60 17.00 10.14 -3.81
C GLY A 60 16.33 8.79 -3.54
N SER A 61 15.47 8.38 -4.46
CA SER A 61 14.94 7.02 -4.49
C SER A 61 15.65 6.28 -5.61
N PRO A 62 16.04 5.01 -5.40
CA PRO A 62 16.63 4.20 -6.48
C PRO A 62 15.58 3.78 -7.51
N PHE A 63 14.29 4.06 -7.26
CA PHE A 63 13.19 3.76 -8.17
C PHE A 63 12.88 4.93 -9.10
N THR A 64 12.45 4.62 -10.32
CA THR A 64 11.97 5.65 -11.25
C THR A 64 10.60 6.18 -10.82
N ALA A 65 10.22 7.37 -11.32
CA ALA A 65 8.88 7.92 -11.04
C ALA A 65 7.76 6.97 -11.48
N GLU A 66 7.93 6.22 -12.57
CA GLU A 66 6.95 5.22 -13.02
C GLU A 66 6.85 4.03 -12.05
N GLU A 67 7.97 3.55 -11.53
CA GLU A 67 7.99 2.47 -10.55
C GLU A 67 7.37 2.89 -9.21
N GLU A 68 7.63 4.12 -8.77
CA GLU A 68 7.04 4.70 -7.57
C GLU A 68 5.53 4.87 -7.71
N ASN A 69 5.07 5.43 -8.84
CA ASN A 69 3.65 5.57 -9.13
C ASN A 69 2.96 4.19 -9.20
N GLY A 70 3.64 3.18 -9.77
CA GLY A 70 3.17 1.80 -9.78
C GLY A 70 3.06 1.20 -8.37
N MET A 71 4.03 1.46 -7.49
CA MET A 71 3.96 1.04 -6.08
C MET A 71 2.80 1.72 -5.35
N THR A 72 2.58 3.02 -5.56
CA THR A 72 1.47 3.74 -4.92
C THR A 72 0.11 3.30 -5.43
N ASP A 73 -0.02 2.93 -6.72
CA ASP A 73 -1.25 2.40 -7.30
C ASP A 73 -1.63 1.03 -6.69
N PHE A 74 -0.64 0.15 -6.53
CA PHE A 74 -0.84 -1.13 -5.87
C PHE A 74 -1.13 -0.97 -4.37
N ALA A 75 -0.46 -0.05 -3.69
CA ALA A 75 -0.76 0.31 -2.31
C ALA A 75 -2.18 0.86 -2.15
N SER A 76 -2.61 1.78 -3.03
CA SER A 76 -3.98 2.32 -3.07
C SER A 76 -5.02 1.21 -3.23
N THR A 77 -4.75 0.27 -4.14
CA THR A 77 -5.60 -0.90 -4.40
C THR A 77 -5.70 -1.79 -3.15
N ALA A 78 -4.58 -2.09 -2.51
CA ALA A 78 -4.53 -2.92 -1.30
C ALA A 78 -5.23 -2.26 -0.10
N LEU A 79 -5.07 -0.93 0.07
CA LEU A 79 -5.76 -0.16 1.11
C LEU A 79 -7.28 -0.24 0.94
N HIS A 80 -7.80 -0.07 -0.28
CA HIS A 80 -9.24 -0.23 -0.54
C HIS A 80 -9.75 -1.64 -0.24
N ALA A 81 -8.97 -2.66 -0.61
CA ALA A 81 -9.33 -4.05 -0.35
C ALA A 81 -9.34 -4.38 1.16
N ALA A 82 -8.58 -3.65 1.98
CA ALA A 82 -8.54 -3.87 3.43
C ALA A 82 -9.71 -3.24 4.19
N ILE A 83 -10.42 -2.26 3.62
CA ILE A 83 -11.52 -1.56 4.31
C ILE A 83 -12.61 -2.53 4.81
N PRO A 84 -13.12 -3.49 4.02
CA PRO A 84 -14.10 -4.44 4.52
C PRO A 84 -13.60 -5.29 5.69
N LEU A 85 -12.29 -5.51 5.81
CA LEU A 85 -11.69 -6.27 6.92
C LEU A 85 -11.68 -5.46 8.22
N MET A 86 -11.79 -4.14 8.16
CA MET A 86 -11.82 -3.27 9.34
C MET A 86 -13.20 -3.27 10.02
N ILE A 87 -14.26 -3.63 9.28
CA ILE A 87 -15.65 -3.56 9.73
C ILE A 87 -15.94 -4.45 10.96
N PRO A 88 -15.50 -5.73 11.01
CA PRO A 88 -15.71 -6.57 12.19
C PRO A 88 -15.10 -5.98 13.47
N PHE A 89 -13.97 -5.28 13.36
CA PHE A 89 -13.28 -4.66 14.50
C PHE A 89 -14.05 -3.46 15.08
N ILE A 90 -14.92 -2.83 14.30
CA ILE A 90 -15.82 -1.78 14.81
C ILE A 90 -16.85 -2.38 15.77
N PHE A 91 -17.37 -3.56 15.42
CA PHE A 91 -18.59 -4.10 16.03
C PHE A 91 -18.37 -5.22 17.03
N PHE A 92 -17.46 -6.16 16.81
CA PHE A 92 -17.47 -7.44 17.54
C PHE A 92 -16.29 -7.67 18.50
N PHE A 93 -15.17 -6.97 18.32
CA PHE A 93 -13.95 -7.26 19.08
C PHE A 93 -13.85 -6.45 20.38
N PRO A 94 -13.14 -6.95 21.41
CA PRO A 94 -12.84 -6.16 22.61
C PRO A 94 -11.91 -4.98 22.33
N SER A 95 -12.01 -3.92 23.14
CA SER A 95 -11.25 -2.66 23.01
C SER A 95 -9.78 -2.81 22.62
N ALA A 96 -8.99 -3.59 23.37
CA ALA A 96 -7.56 -3.76 23.13
C ALA A 96 -7.28 -4.39 21.75
N VAL A 97 -8.11 -5.35 21.36
CA VAL A 97 -8.01 -6.04 20.06
C VAL A 97 -8.37 -5.08 18.92
N LYS A 98 -9.37 -4.20 19.11
CA LYS A 98 -9.72 -3.18 18.09
C LYS A 98 -8.53 -2.30 17.75
N VAL A 99 -7.83 -1.79 18.74
CA VAL A 99 -6.69 -0.87 18.54
C VAL A 99 -5.56 -1.59 17.80
N LEU A 100 -5.13 -2.73 18.35
CA LEU A 100 -3.97 -3.46 17.83
C LEU A 100 -4.24 -3.99 16.42
N ALA A 101 -5.38 -4.65 16.21
CA ALA A 101 -5.70 -5.26 14.93
C ALA A 101 -5.97 -4.21 13.83
N SER A 102 -6.58 -3.08 14.15
CA SER A 102 -6.80 -1.99 13.18
C SER A 102 -5.48 -1.44 12.65
N PHE A 103 -4.50 -1.24 13.55
CA PHE A 103 -3.17 -0.79 13.16
C PHE A 103 -2.45 -1.83 12.30
N ILE A 104 -2.52 -3.11 12.71
CA ILE A 104 -1.90 -4.22 11.97
C ILE A 104 -2.49 -4.33 10.56
N ILE A 105 -3.82 -4.30 10.40
CA ILE A 105 -4.47 -4.40 9.08
C ILE A 105 -4.06 -3.24 8.19
N TYR A 106 -4.01 -2.03 8.74
CA TYR A 106 -3.55 -0.86 7.99
C TYR A 106 -2.09 -1.00 7.52
N ALA A 107 -1.18 -1.36 8.42
CA ALA A 107 0.23 -1.54 8.08
C ALA A 107 0.44 -2.67 7.06
N LEU A 108 -0.25 -3.79 7.25
CA LEU A 108 -0.20 -4.94 6.34
C LEU A 108 -0.75 -4.59 4.96
N ALA A 109 -1.86 -3.85 4.87
CA ALA A 109 -2.45 -3.46 3.59
C ALA A 109 -1.47 -2.62 2.76
N PHE A 110 -0.85 -1.61 3.39
CA PHE A 110 0.14 -0.78 2.72
C PHE A 110 1.37 -1.59 2.30
N ALA A 111 1.96 -2.35 3.22
CA ALA A 111 3.15 -3.17 2.94
C ALA A 111 2.90 -4.21 1.85
N THR A 112 1.75 -4.87 1.87
CA THR A 112 1.36 -5.88 0.87
C THR A 112 1.25 -5.26 -0.51
N GLY A 113 0.67 -4.07 -0.65
CA GLY A 113 0.58 -3.38 -1.95
C GLY A 113 1.96 -3.07 -2.54
N VAL A 114 2.85 -2.48 -1.74
CA VAL A 114 4.23 -2.19 -2.17
C VAL A 114 4.99 -3.48 -2.51
N PHE A 115 4.92 -4.49 -1.65
CA PHE A 115 5.65 -5.74 -1.85
C PHE A 115 5.17 -6.53 -3.06
N THR A 116 3.85 -6.56 -3.29
CA THR A 116 3.24 -7.20 -4.46
C THR A 116 3.73 -6.57 -5.76
N TYR A 117 3.82 -5.23 -5.81
CA TYR A 117 4.40 -4.54 -6.96
C TYR A 117 5.86 -4.93 -7.18
N ARG A 118 6.68 -4.94 -6.11
CA ARG A 118 8.10 -5.30 -6.19
C ARG A 118 8.31 -6.75 -6.63
N ILE A 119 7.47 -7.69 -6.18
CA ILE A 119 7.54 -9.08 -6.65
C ILE A 119 7.16 -9.15 -8.12
N LYS A 120 6.05 -8.53 -8.51
CA LYS A 120 5.52 -8.62 -9.87
C LYS A 120 6.48 -8.03 -10.91
N ASN A 121 7.21 -6.98 -10.55
CA ASN A 121 8.13 -6.27 -11.44
C ASN A 121 9.60 -6.52 -11.10
N LYS A 122 9.91 -7.55 -10.29
CA LYS A 122 11.26 -7.82 -9.77
C LYS A 122 12.31 -7.89 -10.89
N ASP A 123 12.00 -8.61 -11.96
CA ASP A 123 12.96 -8.86 -13.04
C ASP A 123 13.18 -7.62 -13.90
N ALA A 124 12.13 -6.82 -14.13
CA ALA A 124 12.22 -5.55 -14.85
C ALA A 124 13.04 -4.52 -14.06
N ILE A 125 12.76 -4.38 -12.75
CA ILE A 125 13.51 -3.49 -11.85
C ILE A 125 14.98 -3.93 -11.80
N LYS A 126 15.25 -5.23 -11.64
CA LYS A 126 16.62 -5.74 -11.59
C LYS A 126 17.37 -5.52 -12.90
N GLY A 127 16.74 -5.80 -14.04
CA GLY A 127 17.34 -5.58 -15.36
C GLY A 127 17.68 -4.11 -15.62
N ARG A 128 16.87 -3.18 -15.13
CA ARG A 128 17.18 -1.74 -15.17
C ARG A 128 18.43 -1.41 -14.36
N PHE A 129 18.53 -1.88 -13.11
CA PHE A 129 19.71 -1.65 -12.29
C PHE A 129 20.98 -2.25 -12.90
N ASP A 130 20.90 -3.47 -13.43
CA ASP A 130 22.05 -4.12 -14.07
C ASP A 130 22.51 -3.35 -15.33
N ASN A 131 21.57 -2.75 -16.09
CA ASN A 131 21.88 -1.90 -17.23
C ASN A 131 22.48 -0.54 -16.81
N GLU A 132 21.91 0.15 -15.82
CA GLU A 132 22.45 1.41 -15.28
C GLU A 132 23.87 1.22 -14.73
N GLU A 133 24.15 0.08 -14.09
CA GLU A 133 25.48 -0.26 -13.60
C GLU A 133 26.46 -0.55 -14.75
N THR A 134 25.99 -1.19 -15.82
CA THR A 134 26.81 -1.44 -17.02
C THR A 134 27.16 -0.13 -17.73
N GLU A 135 26.19 0.76 -17.92
CA GLU A 135 26.41 2.09 -18.51
C GLU A 135 27.38 2.94 -17.67
N ARG A 136 27.26 2.91 -16.34
CA ARG A 136 28.22 3.57 -15.44
C ARG A 136 29.64 3.05 -15.63
N ARG A 137 29.83 1.73 -15.68
CA ARG A 137 31.15 1.12 -15.89
C ARG A 137 31.73 1.47 -17.26
N GLU A 138 30.89 1.63 -18.28
CA GLU A 138 31.32 2.08 -19.60
C GLU A 138 31.71 3.57 -19.63
N GLN A 139 30.98 4.42 -18.91
CA GLN A 139 31.32 5.84 -18.75
C GLN A 139 32.64 6.03 -17.99
N GLU A 140 32.83 5.33 -16.86
CA GLU A 140 34.08 5.37 -16.09
C GLU A 140 35.28 4.87 -16.92
N LYS A 141 35.08 3.88 -17.80
CA LYS A 141 36.10 3.44 -18.76
C LYS A 141 36.43 4.50 -19.82
N LYS A 142 35.43 5.21 -20.36
CA LYS A 142 35.65 6.30 -21.33
C LYS A 142 36.35 7.50 -20.70
N GLU A 143 35.96 7.84 -19.46
CA GLU A 143 36.61 8.89 -18.66
C GLU A 143 38.07 8.56 -18.35
N SER A 144 38.37 7.33 -17.94
CA SER A 144 39.75 6.90 -17.67
C SER A 144 40.64 6.79 -18.90
N MET A 145 40.05 6.62 -20.10
CA MET A 145 40.79 6.65 -21.38
C MET A 145 40.96 8.07 -21.96
N GLY A 146 40.43 9.10 -21.31
CA GLY A 146 40.55 10.50 -21.76
C GLY A 146 39.74 10.82 -23.02
N GLU A 147 38.84 9.93 -23.45
CA GLU A 147 37.99 10.12 -24.63
C GLU A 147 36.69 10.84 -24.22
N TRP A 148 36.80 12.12 -23.89
CA TRP A 148 35.63 13.00 -23.86
C TRP A 148 35.53 13.76 -25.20
N LYS A 149 34.37 13.64 -25.86
CA LYS A 149 33.94 14.61 -26.88
C LYS A 149 33.00 15.61 -26.24
#